data_AF-A0A2G9YFT2-F1
#
_entry.id   AF-A0A2G9YFT2-F1
#
_cell.length_a   1.000
_cell.length_b   1.000
_cell.length_c   1.000
_cell.angle_alpha   90.00
_cell.angle_beta   90.00
_cell.angle_gamma   90.00
#
_symmetry.space_group_name_H-M   'P 1'
#
loop_
_entity.id
_entity.type
_entity.pdbx_description
1 polymer ?
#
loop_
_entity_poly.entity_id
_entity_poly.type
_entity_poly.pdbx_seq_one_letter_code
_entity_poly.pdbx_strand_id
1 'polypeptide(L)'
;MEIYLKEIRPFLKLPSYKIIGDYPKLRTIERDFQLIVDTMVDINTHIISRQNLPVPDDFQSTFVILGQNKIIPMKFALNIAPIVGLRNK
;
A
#
# COMPACT_ATOMS: atom_id res chain seq x y z
N MET A 1 -8.52 -5.23 -4.47
CA MET A 1 -7.36 -4.47 -4.99
C MET A 1 -7.55 -4.06 -6.46
N GLU A 2 -7.94 -4.95 -7.38
CA GLU A 2 -8.08 -4.60 -8.81
C GLU A 2 -9.09 -3.48 -9.09
N ILE A 3 -10.21 -3.46 -8.35
CA ILE A 3 -11.26 -2.43 -8.46
C ILE A 3 -10.67 -1.04 -8.16
N TYR A 4 -10.01 -0.89 -7.00
CA TYR A 4 -9.38 0.38 -6.60
C TYR A 4 -8.31 0.84 -7.59
N LEU A 5 -7.52 -0.09 -8.14
CA LEU A 5 -6.54 0.24 -9.17
C LEU A 5 -7.21 0.69 -10.47
N LYS A 6 -8.35 0.11 -10.84
CA LYS A 6 -9.12 0.53 -12.01
C LYS A 6 -9.70 1.94 -11.81
N GLU A 7 -10.12 2.28 -10.60
CA GLU A 7 -10.68 3.58 -10.23
C GLU A 7 -9.60 4.68 -10.16
N ILE A 8 -8.40 4.38 -9.62
CA ILE A 8 -7.28 5.33 -9.56
C ILE A 8 -6.63 5.60 -10.93
N ARG A 9 -6.53 4.59 -11.80
CA ARG A 9 -5.76 4.65 -13.06
C ARG A 9 -6.05 5.87 -13.96
N PRO A 10 -7.32 6.29 -14.18
CA PRO A 10 -7.62 7.48 -14.96
C PRO A 10 -7.04 8.75 -14.35
N PHE A 11 -7.02 8.87 -13.03
CA PHE A 11 -6.51 10.06 -12.34
C PHE A 11 -4.99 10.16 -12.40
N LEU A 12 -4.26 9.03 -12.37
CA LEU A 12 -2.79 9.01 -12.49
C LEU A 12 -2.28 9.56 -13.84
N LYS A 13 -3.15 9.66 -14.85
CA LYS A 13 -2.82 10.25 -16.16
C LYS A 13 -2.99 11.77 -16.19
N LEU A 14 -3.61 12.35 -15.16
CA LEU A 14 -3.84 13.79 -15.08
C LEU A 14 -2.64 14.46 -14.42
N PRO A 15 -2.30 15.70 -14.81
CA PRO A 15 -1.31 16.48 -14.08
C PRO A 15 -1.85 16.84 -12.68
N SER A 16 -0.97 16.85 -11.68
CA SER A 16 -1.33 17.00 -10.26
C SER A 16 -2.22 18.22 -9.96
N TYR A 17 -2.02 19.35 -10.64
CA TYR A 17 -2.83 20.56 -10.45
C TYR A 17 -4.32 20.37 -10.83
N LYS A 18 -4.65 19.41 -11.70
CA LYS A 18 -6.04 19.05 -12.05
C LYS A 18 -6.71 18.16 -11.00
N ILE A 19 -5.95 17.65 -10.04
CA ILE A 19 -6.38 16.77 -8.96
C ILE A 19 -6.48 17.57 -7.66
N ILE A 20 -5.42 18.30 -7.31
CA ILE A 20 -5.31 19.04 -6.04
C ILE A 20 -6.40 20.13 -5.93
N GLY A 21 -6.82 20.72 -7.05
CA GLY A 21 -7.90 21.71 -7.08
C GLY A 21 -9.31 21.15 -7.05
N ASP A 22 -9.49 19.81 -7.05
CA ASP A 22 -10.78 19.13 -7.13
C ASP A 22 -10.92 18.15 -5.94
N TYR A 23 -11.49 18.65 -4.84
CA TYR A 23 -11.60 17.90 -3.58
C TYR A 23 -12.29 16.53 -3.72
N PRO A 24 -13.39 16.38 -4.48
CA PRO A 24 -13.95 15.06 -4.78
C PRO A 24 -12.93 14.09 -5.38
N LYS A 25 -12.18 14.51 -6.43
CA LYS A 25 -11.17 13.65 -7.06
C LYS A 25 -10.04 13.30 -6.11
N LEU A 26 -9.55 14.29 -5.38
CA LEU A 26 -8.48 14.09 -4.40
C LEU A 26 -8.88 13.07 -3.34
N ARG A 27 -10.07 13.23 -2.73
CA ARG A 27 -10.59 12.31 -1.71
C ARG A 27 -10.82 10.89 -2.24
N THR A 28 -11.27 10.75 -3.48
CA THR A 28 -11.40 9.42 -4.12
C THR A 28 -10.04 8.73 -4.22
N ILE A 29 -9.02 9.43 -4.73
CA ILE A 29 -7.67 8.88 -4.86
C ILE A 29 -7.07 8.53 -3.49
N GLU A 30 -7.21 9.41 -2.51
CA GLU A 30 -6.75 9.15 -1.13
C GLU A 30 -7.40 7.89 -0.55
N ARG A 31 -8.72 7.76 -0.71
CA ARG A 31 -9.47 6.61 -0.21
C ARG A 31 -9.07 5.30 -0.89
N ASP A 32 -8.96 5.31 -2.21
CA ASP A 32 -8.57 4.13 -2.99
C ASP A 32 -7.13 3.74 -2.68
N PHE A 33 -6.23 4.71 -2.51
CA PHE A 33 -4.85 4.48 -2.10
C PHE A 33 -4.79 3.83 -0.72
N GLN A 34 -5.52 4.36 0.27
CA GLN A 34 -5.64 3.76 1.60
C GLN A 34 -6.11 2.30 1.50
N LEU A 35 -7.15 2.02 0.72
CA LEU A 35 -7.68 0.67 0.54
C LEU A 35 -6.68 -0.30 -0.10
N ILE A 36 -5.88 0.17 -1.07
CA ILE A 36 -4.82 -0.62 -1.67
C ILE A 36 -3.76 -0.97 -0.62
N VAL A 37 -3.31 0.02 0.15
CA VAL A 37 -2.30 -0.18 1.22
C VAL A 37 -2.81 -1.15 2.28
N ASP A 38 -4.04 -0.97 2.76
CA ASP A 38 -4.65 -1.86 3.76
C ASP A 38 -4.74 -3.30 3.23
N THR A 39 -5.17 -3.47 1.97
CA THR A 39 -5.22 -4.80 1.35
C THR A 39 -3.82 -5.45 1.26
N MET A 40 -2.77 -4.67 0.98
CA MET A 40 -1.39 -5.19 0.97
C MET A 40 -0.96 -5.66 2.36
N VAL A 41 -1.26 -4.87 3.40
CA VAL A 41 -0.94 -5.22 4.79
C VAL A 41 -1.68 -6.48 5.23
N ASP A 42 -2.96 -6.63 4.88
CA ASP A 42 -3.75 -7.84 5.18
C ASP A 42 -3.14 -9.08 4.51
N ILE A 43 -2.75 -8.97 3.24
CA ILE A 43 -2.07 -10.06 2.52
C ILE A 43 -0.75 -10.42 3.20
N ASN A 44 0.08 -9.43 3.53
CA ASN A 44 1.36 -9.68 4.20
C ASN A 44 1.15 -10.38 5.54
N THR A 45 0.19 -9.91 6.33
CA THR A 45 -0.15 -10.48 7.64
C THR A 45 -0.66 -11.91 7.52
N HIS A 46 -1.48 -12.18 6.49
CA HIS A 46 -1.92 -13.54 6.20
C HIS A 46 -0.75 -14.47 5.87
N ILE A 47 0.19 -14.02 5.02
CA ILE A 47 1.38 -14.81 4.67
C ILE A 47 2.26 -15.07 5.90
N ILE A 48 2.54 -14.04 6.69
CA ILE A 48 3.34 -14.12 7.92
C ILE A 48 2.75 -15.16 8.87
N SER A 49 1.44 -15.09 9.13
CA SER A 49 0.76 -16.03 10.02
C SER A 49 0.75 -17.46 9.48
N ARG A 50 0.54 -17.66 8.18
CA ARG A 50 0.55 -18.99 7.55
C ARG A 50 1.92 -19.66 7.54
N GLN A 51 2.99 -18.88 7.51
CA GLN A 51 4.36 -19.38 7.48
C GLN A 51 5.04 -19.36 8.86
N ASN A 52 4.31 -19.03 9.94
CA ASN A 52 4.85 -18.89 11.30
C ASN A 52 6.09 -17.97 11.35
N LEU A 53 6.06 -16.86 10.59
CA LEU A 53 7.12 -15.86 10.57
C LEU A 53 7.05 -14.97 11.82
N PRO A 54 8.11 -14.20 12.13
CA PRO A 54 8.10 -13.26 13.24
C PRO A 54 6.88 -12.33 13.21
N VAL A 55 6.32 -12.07 14.37
CA VAL A 55 5.16 -11.17 14.52
C VAL A 55 5.60 -9.75 14.17
N PRO A 56 4.89 -9.04 13.26
CA PRO A 56 5.21 -7.68 12.90
C PRO A 56 4.92 -6.71 14.05
N ASP A 57 5.89 -5.84 14.37
CA ASP A 57 5.72 -4.77 15.36
C ASP A 57 4.75 -3.66 14.89
N ASP A 58 4.65 -3.44 13.57
CA ASP A 58 3.78 -2.46 12.96
C ASP A 58 3.43 -2.87 11.51
N PHE A 59 2.58 -2.09 10.84
CA PHE A 59 2.18 -2.38 9.47
C PHE A 59 3.32 -2.24 8.44
N GLN A 60 4.33 -1.41 8.69
CA GLN A 60 5.49 -1.27 7.79
C GLN A 60 6.38 -2.51 7.85
N SER A 61 6.59 -3.06 9.05
CA SER A 61 7.43 -4.23 9.28
C SER A 61 6.89 -5.47 8.58
N THR A 62 5.59 -5.54 8.30
CA THR A 62 5.01 -6.62 7.47
C THR A 62 5.74 -6.79 6.14
N PHE A 63 6.07 -5.70 5.44
CA PHE A 63 6.80 -5.76 4.17
C PHE A 63 8.24 -6.20 4.38
N VAL A 64 8.90 -5.68 5.42
CA VAL A 64 10.31 -5.98 5.74
C VAL A 64 10.47 -7.46 6.10
N ILE A 65 9.55 -8.03 6.88
CA ILE A 65 9.52 -9.45 7.24
C ILE A 65 9.40 -10.33 6.00
N LEU A 66 8.52 -9.99 5.04
CA LEU A 66 8.45 -10.72 3.77
C LEU A 66 9.76 -10.62 2.97
N GLY A 67 10.42 -9.46 2.99
CA GLY A 67 11.72 -9.24 2.35
C GLY A 67 12.85 -10.07 2.98
N GLN A 68 12.94 -10.09 4.30
CA GLN A 68 13.91 -10.89 5.06
C GLN A 68 13.74 -12.39 4.80
N ASN A 69 12.51 -12.85 4.63
CA ASN A 69 12.17 -14.24 4.34
C ASN A 69 12.15 -14.56 2.82
N LYS A 70 12.64 -13.65 1.97
CA LYS A 70 12.76 -13.82 0.51
C LYS A 70 11.45 -14.12 -0.23
N ILE A 71 10.31 -13.78 0.36
CA ILE A 71 8.97 -13.91 -0.26
C ILE A 71 8.80 -12.83 -1.32
N ILE A 72 9.32 -11.64 -1.04
CA ILE A 72 9.47 -10.55 -2.01
C ILE A 72 10.93 -10.06 -2.00
N PRO A 73 11.42 -9.43 -3.08
CA PRO A 73 12.77 -8.88 -3.07
C PRO A 73 12.95 -7.84 -1.96
N MET A 74 14.03 -7.95 -1.18
CA MET A 74 14.28 -7.03 -0.06
C MET A 74 14.32 -5.55 -0.47
N LYS A 75 14.91 -5.26 -1.65
CA LYS A 75 14.91 -3.90 -2.22
C LYS A 75 13.49 -3.38 -2.45
N PHE A 76 12.58 -4.24 -2.92
CA PHE A 76 11.18 -3.87 -3.11
C PHE A 76 10.47 -3.67 -1.77
N ALA A 77 10.67 -4.57 -0.80
CA ALA A 77 10.14 -4.45 0.55
C ALA A 77 10.49 -3.11 1.22
N LEU A 78 11.76 -2.72 1.16
CA LEU A 78 12.24 -1.46 1.76
C LEU A 78 11.68 -0.23 1.03
N ASN A 79 11.52 -0.30 -0.30
CA ASN A 79 10.95 0.81 -1.07
C ASN A 79 9.46 1.02 -0.80
N ILE A 80 8.72 -0.08 -0.58
CA ILE A 80 7.27 -0.02 -0.45
C ILE A 80 6.82 0.17 0.99
N ALA A 81 7.57 -0.29 2.00
CA ALA A 81 7.19 -0.17 3.40
C ALA A 81 6.74 1.25 3.84
N PRO A 82 7.39 2.36 3.41
CA PRO A 82 6.98 3.71 3.81
C PRO A 82 5.57 4.12 3.37
N ILE A 83 4.96 3.48 2.37
CA ILE A 83 3.63 3.86 1.87
C ILE A 83 2.53 3.71 2.93
N VAL A 84 2.74 2.83 3.90
CA VAL A 84 1.84 2.64 5.04
C VAL A 84 1.68 3.93 5.84
N GLY A 85 2.75 4.72 5.96
CA GLY A 85 2.70 6.01 6.66
C GLY A 85 1.94 7.10 5.90
N LEU A 86 1.73 6.92 4.59
CA LEU A 86 0.97 7.85 3.75
C LEU A 86 -0.54 7.64 3.86
N ARG A 87 -1.00 6.58 4.51
CA ARG A 87 -2.43 6.30 4.74
C ARG A 87 -3.11 7.33 5.66
N ASN A 88 -2.34 7.97 6.54
CA ASN A 88 -2.85 8.81 7.63
C ASN A 88 -2.55 10.32 7.45
N LYS A 89 -2.04 10.73 6.29
CA LYS A 89 -1.69 12.13 5.98
C LYS A 89 -2.66 12.71 4.97
#